data_AF-A0A2E0WAB2-F1
#
_entry.id   AF-A0A2E0WAB2-F1
#
_cell.length_a   1.000
_cell.length_b   1.000
_cell.length_c   1.000
_cell.angle_alpha   90.00
_cell.angle_beta   90.00
_cell.angle_gamma   90.00
#
_symmetry.space_group_name_H-M   'P 1'
#
loop_
_entity.id
_entity.type
_entity.pdbx_description
1 polymer ?
#
loop_
_entity_poly.entity_id
_entity_poly.type
_entity_poly.pdbx_seq_one_letter_code
_entity_poly.pdbx_strand_id
1 'polypeptide(L)'
;MQFDSEEPPGQSSEDLGGPAELVMPPDSRYSVRLPMAMAYAATQHAGQVRKDAQQTPYIGHPMTVAALVLEQGWGDERFEHEMEELVIAALLHDVAEDVGGEPKLNEIRSMFGDRVAGVVRVASDSLETDPELVPPWRTRKEDHIARVRALAAQSDGNESRDPGACLVIGCDKLHNLTATVAGVNLDGERHFERFSGGAEGTRWYYRSMYEALRPALSPRMSSMLSQQLDALSA
;
A
#
# COMPACT_ATOMS: atom_id res chain seq x y z
N MET A 1 -29.66 -4.19 -54.26
CA MET A 1 -29.66 -5.21 -53.19
C MET A 1 -29.26 -4.52 -51.92
N GLN A 2 -30.24 -4.26 -51.05
CA GLN A 2 -30.02 -3.85 -49.66
C GLN A 2 -29.31 -4.98 -48.93
N PHE A 3 -28.22 -4.67 -48.25
CA PHE A 3 -27.69 -5.53 -47.19
C PHE A 3 -28.21 -4.94 -45.89
N ASP A 4 -29.17 -5.64 -45.27
CA ASP A 4 -29.62 -5.38 -43.92
C ASP A 4 -28.43 -5.45 -42.95
N SER A 5 -28.19 -4.35 -42.26
CA SER A 5 -27.35 -4.30 -41.07
C SER A 5 -28.22 -4.65 -39.87
N GLU A 6 -28.29 -5.94 -39.51
CA GLU A 6 -28.81 -6.33 -38.21
C GLU A 6 -27.77 -5.91 -37.14
N GLU A 7 -28.08 -4.87 -36.38
CA GLU A 7 -27.43 -4.59 -35.10
C GLU A 7 -27.68 -5.77 -34.15
N PRO A 8 -26.68 -6.23 -33.38
CA PRO A 8 -26.93 -7.23 -32.36
C PRO A 8 -27.86 -6.64 -31.28
N PRO A 9 -28.77 -7.44 -30.71
CA PRO A 9 -29.70 -6.95 -29.72
C PRO A 9 -28.93 -6.40 -28.52
N GLY A 10 -29.24 -5.15 -28.16
CA GLY A 10 -28.74 -4.53 -26.95
C GLY A 10 -29.03 -5.45 -25.77
N GLN A 11 -27.98 -5.91 -25.11
CA GLN A 11 -28.10 -6.49 -23.78
C GLN A 11 -28.67 -5.38 -22.90
N SER A 12 -29.96 -5.50 -22.58
CA SER A 12 -30.53 -4.83 -21.43
C SER A 12 -29.60 -5.09 -20.26
N SER A 13 -29.22 -4.03 -19.54
CA SER A 13 -28.62 -4.13 -18.23
C SER A 13 -29.62 -4.86 -17.32
N GLU A 14 -29.62 -6.19 -17.39
CA GLU A 14 -30.33 -7.07 -16.50
C GLU A 14 -29.77 -6.80 -15.12
N ASP A 15 -30.52 -6.01 -14.34
CA ASP A 15 -30.78 -6.17 -12.93
C ASP A 15 -29.71 -7.00 -12.18
N LEU A 16 -28.49 -6.47 -12.11
CA LEU A 16 -27.52 -6.89 -11.10
C LEU A 16 -28.12 -6.37 -9.79
N GLY A 17 -29.02 -7.18 -9.21
CA GLY A 17 -29.67 -6.88 -7.94
C GLY A 17 -28.63 -6.29 -7.00
N GLY A 18 -28.93 -5.10 -6.47
CA GLY A 18 -28.00 -4.33 -5.63
C GLY A 18 -27.34 -5.23 -4.59
N PRO A 19 -26.09 -4.96 -4.20
CA PRO A 19 -25.31 -5.89 -3.40
C PRO A 19 -26.12 -6.29 -2.17
N ALA A 20 -26.35 -7.61 -2.05
CA ALA A 20 -26.92 -8.18 -0.84
C ALA A 20 -26.10 -7.67 0.36
N GLU A 21 -26.77 -7.42 1.48
CA GLU A 21 -26.09 -7.09 2.74
C GLU A 21 -24.94 -8.08 2.95
N LEU A 22 -23.72 -7.58 3.17
CA LEU A 22 -22.54 -8.41 3.33
C LEU A 22 -22.65 -9.20 4.64
N VAL A 23 -23.10 -10.45 4.56
CA VAL A 23 -23.20 -11.36 5.70
C VAL A 23 -21.98 -12.26 5.73
N MET A 24 -21.19 -12.15 6.81
CA MET A 24 -20.04 -13.01 7.05
C MET A 24 -20.48 -14.36 7.65
N PRO A 25 -19.88 -15.49 7.22
CA PRO A 25 -20.07 -16.79 7.89
C PRO A 25 -19.75 -16.76 9.39
N PRO A 26 -20.40 -17.59 10.22
CA PRO A 26 -20.20 -17.61 11.68
C PRO A 26 -18.75 -17.89 12.13
N ASP A 27 -17.96 -18.57 11.30
CA ASP A 27 -16.57 -18.95 11.54
C ASP A 27 -15.55 -18.01 10.85
N SER A 28 -16.02 -16.85 10.36
CA SER A 28 -15.16 -15.87 9.69
C SER A 28 -14.05 -15.38 10.61
N ARG A 29 -12.82 -15.35 10.07
CA ARG A 29 -11.65 -14.76 10.74
C ARG A 29 -11.59 -13.24 10.66
N TYR A 30 -12.47 -12.63 9.86
CA TYR A 30 -12.56 -11.19 9.65
C TYR A 30 -14.02 -10.76 9.66
N SER A 31 -14.25 -9.50 10.03
CA SER A 31 -15.57 -8.89 9.99
C SER A 31 -15.91 -8.38 8.58
N VAL A 32 -17.12 -7.81 8.45
CA VAL A 32 -17.56 -7.09 7.25
C VAL A 32 -16.70 -5.87 6.91
N ARG A 33 -15.87 -5.38 7.85
CA ARG A 33 -14.98 -4.25 7.62
C ARG A 33 -13.96 -4.51 6.51
N LEU A 34 -13.46 -5.74 6.39
CA LEU A 34 -12.48 -6.11 5.36
C LEU A 34 -13.03 -5.97 3.91
N PRO A 35 -14.16 -6.59 3.53
CA PRO A 35 -14.73 -6.40 2.20
C PRO A 35 -15.17 -4.94 1.96
N MET A 36 -15.64 -4.23 3.00
CA MET A 36 -15.92 -2.79 2.89
C MET A 36 -14.67 -1.98 2.56
N ALA A 37 -13.53 -2.27 3.20
CA ALA A 37 -12.25 -1.61 2.92
C ALA A 37 -11.76 -1.90 1.51
N MET A 38 -11.93 -3.13 1.01
CA MET A 38 -11.58 -3.48 -0.37
C MET A 38 -12.41 -2.72 -1.39
N ALA A 39 -13.73 -2.65 -1.21
CA ALA A 39 -14.62 -1.88 -2.08
C ALA A 39 -14.31 -0.38 -2.05
N TYR A 40 -14.00 0.15 -0.85
CA TYR A 40 -13.59 1.53 -0.68
C TYR A 40 -12.27 1.83 -1.39
N ALA A 41 -11.22 1.01 -1.20
CA ALA A 41 -9.94 1.15 -1.89
C ALA A 41 -10.10 1.12 -3.41
N ALA A 42 -10.89 0.17 -3.92
CA ALA A 42 -11.19 0.07 -5.36
C ALA A 42 -11.87 1.33 -5.90
N THR A 43 -12.78 1.93 -5.12
CA THR A 43 -13.45 3.18 -5.49
C THR A 43 -12.48 4.36 -5.50
N GLN A 44 -11.64 4.49 -4.46
CA GLN A 44 -10.72 5.64 -4.35
C GLN A 44 -9.61 5.61 -5.41
N HIS A 45 -9.16 4.43 -5.82
CA HIS A 45 -8.11 4.26 -6.83
C HIS A 45 -8.64 3.96 -8.25
N ALA A 46 -9.94 4.07 -8.51
CA ALA A 46 -10.57 3.61 -9.76
C ALA A 46 -9.98 4.24 -11.03
N GLY A 47 -9.48 5.48 -10.95
CA GLY A 47 -8.85 6.20 -12.07
C GLY A 47 -7.32 6.16 -12.07
N GLN A 48 -6.69 5.49 -11.10
CA GLN A 48 -5.24 5.51 -10.93
C GLN A 48 -4.56 4.30 -11.59
N VAL A 49 -3.33 4.52 -12.05
CA VAL A 49 -2.49 3.49 -12.69
C VAL A 49 -1.09 3.49 -12.11
N ARG A 50 -0.43 2.33 -12.15
CA ARG A 50 0.97 2.17 -11.76
C ARG A 50 1.89 2.88 -12.76
N LYS A 51 3.07 3.28 -12.28
CA LYS A 51 4.14 3.92 -13.08
C LYS A 51 4.96 2.89 -13.89
N ASP A 52 4.34 1.80 -14.31
CA ASP A 52 4.92 0.81 -15.20
C ASP A 52 4.58 1.14 -16.67
N ALA A 53 5.12 0.35 -17.61
CA ALA A 53 4.91 0.61 -19.03
C ALA A 53 3.49 0.21 -19.50
N GLN A 54 2.80 -0.65 -18.75
CA GLN A 54 1.47 -1.18 -19.08
C GLN A 54 0.33 -0.34 -18.48
N GLN A 55 0.65 0.62 -17.61
CA GLN A 55 -0.31 1.40 -16.84
C GLN A 55 -1.29 0.49 -16.09
N THR A 56 -0.74 -0.51 -15.39
CA THR A 56 -1.55 -1.50 -14.64
C THR A 56 -2.47 -0.78 -13.64
N PRO A 57 -3.76 -1.15 -13.53
CA PRO A 57 -4.68 -0.53 -12.58
C PRO A 57 -4.13 -0.52 -11.15
N TYR A 58 -4.19 0.63 -10.48
CA TYR A 58 -3.48 0.83 -9.21
C TYR A 58 -3.99 -0.08 -8.09
N ILE A 59 -5.28 -0.45 -8.10
CA ILE A 59 -5.90 -1.32 -7.10
C ILE A 59 -5.17 -2.66 -6.89
N GLY A 60 -4.47 -3.15 -7.93
CA GLY A 60 -3.62 -4.34 -7.79
C GLY A 60 -2.55 -4.17 -6.70
N HIS A 61 -1.99 -2.97 -6.53
CA HIS A 61 -0.99 -2.71 -5.52
C HIS A 61 -1.51 -2.84 -4.08
N PRO A 62 -2.53 -2.09 -3.61
CA PRO A 62 -3.08 -2.28 -2.28
C PRO A 62 -3.57 -3.70 -2.01
N MET A 63 -4.14 -4.40 -3.00
CA MET A 63 -4.53 -5.81 -2.87
C MET A 63 -3.34 -6.72 -2.60
N THR A 64 -2.24 -6.57 -3.36
CA THR A 64 -1.01 -7.34 -3.12
C THR A 64 -0.39 -7.01 -1.77
N VAL A 65 -0.37 -5.73 -1.36
CA VAL A 65 0.16 -5.35 -0.05
C VAL A 65 -0.66 -5.97 1.08
N ALA A 66 -1.99 -5.96 0.99
CA ALA A 66 -2.87 -6.59 1.97
C ALA A 66 -2.65 -8.12 2.05
N ALA A 67 -2.48 -8.79 0.92
CA ALA A 67 -2.13 -10.21 0.87
C ALA A 67 -0.76 -10.49 1.52
N LEU A 68 0.24 -9.65 1.27
CA LEU A 68 1.56 -9.78 1.91
C LEU A 68 1.47 -9.56 3.42
N VAL A 69 0.70 -8.57 3.89
CA VAL A 69 0.50 -8.31 5.32
C VAL A 69 -0.15 -9.51 6.00
N LEU A 70 -1.16 -10.12 5.36
CA LEU A 70 -1.73 -11.39 5.82
C LEU A 70 -0.65 -12.47 5.91
N GLU A 71 0.04 -12.79 4.81
CA GLU A 71 0.98 -13.91 4.77
C GLU A 71 2.20 -13.75 5.68
N GLN A 72 2.67 -12.51 5.89
CA GLN A 72 3.85 -12.23 6.71
C GLN A 72 3.51 -11.99 8.18
N GLY A 73 2.30 -11.52 8.49
CA GLY A 73 1.84 -11.27 9.86
C GLY A 73 1.09 -12.44 10.50
N TRP A 74 0.56 -13.37 9.70
CA TRP A 74 -0.26 -14.45 10.22
C TRP A 74 0.52 -15.39 11.15
N GLY A 75 -0.05 -15.68 12.32
CA GLY A 75 0.55 -16.55 13.32
C GLY A 75 1.67 -15.91 14.15
N ASP A 76 1.97 -14.62 13.93
CA ASP A 76 2.83 -13.84 14.83
C ASP A 76 2.00 -13.28 15.99
N GLU A 77 2.36 -13.66 17.22
CA GLU A 77 1.66 -13.27 18.45
C GLU A 77 1.57 -11.76 18.63
N ARG A 78 2.48 -10.98 18.03
CA ARG A 78 2.47 -9.51 18.07
C ARG A 78 1.23 -8.92 17.40
N PHE A 79 0.62 -9.62 16.44
CA PHE A 79 -0.45 -9.09 15.58
C PHE A 79 -1.79 -9.79 15.79
N GLU A 80 -1.89 -10.79 16.68
CA GLU A 80 -3.08 -11.62 16.85
C GLU A 80 -4.36 -10.80 17.05
N HIS A 81 -4.27 -9.72 17.81
CA HIS A 81 -5.41 -8.86 18.17
C HIS A 81 -5.63 -7.66 17.25
N GLU A 82 -4.84 -7.52 16.19
CA GLU A 82 -4.93 -6.38 15.27
C GLU A 82 -4.75 -6.77 13.79
N MET A 83 -4.70 -8.06 13.48
CA MET A 83 -4.43 -8.53 12.12
C MET A 83 -5.46 -7.99 11.12
N GLU A 84 -6.75 -7.93 11.49
CA GLU A 84 -7.77 -7.36 10.62
C GLU A 84 -7.50 -5.87 10.34
N GLU A 85 -7.18 -5.08 11.36
CA GLU A 85 -6.85 -3.67 11.25
C GLU A 85 -5.63 -3.44 10.34
N LEU A 86 -4.57 -4.25 10.47
CA LEU A 86 -3.37 -4.13 9.64
C LEU A 86 -3.64 -4.44 8.17
N VAL A 87 -4.52 -5.41 7.88
CA VAL A 87 -4.90 -5.77 6.51
C VAL A 87 -5.78 -4.70 5.90
N ILE A 88 -6.72 -4.16 6.68
CA ILE A 88 -7.51 -3.00 6.26
C ILE A 88 -6.60 -1.79 6.01
N ALA A 89 -5.66 -1.52 6.91
CA ALA A 89 -4.71 -0.41 6.72
C ALA A 89 -3.86 -0.61 5.46
N ALA A 90 -3.43 -1.83 5.17
CA ALA A 90 -2.72 -2.16 3.94
C ALA A 90 -3.55 -1.90 2.67
N LEU A 91 -4.85 -2.20 2.68
CA LEU A 91 -5.74 -1.85 1.55
C LEU A 91 -5.89 -0.33 1.37
N LEU A 92 -5.68 0.45 2.43
CA LEU A 92 -5.99 1.88 2.49
C LEU A 92 -4.76 2.79 2.57
N HIS A 93 -3.55 2.23 2.62
CA HIS A 93 -2.34 2.94 3.00
C HIS A 93 -2.03 4.15 2.11
N ASP A 94 -2.33 4.06 0.82
CA ASP A 94 -2.11 5.14 -0.16
C ASP A 94 -3.29 6.10 -0.30
N VAL A 95 -4.48 5.77 0.22
CA VAL A 95 -5.70 6.56 -0.03
C VAL A 95 -5.53 8.00 0.49
N ALA A 96 -4.94 8.15 1.67
CA ALA A 96 -4.72 9.47 2.25
C ALA A 96 -3.63 10.25 1.50
N GLU A 97 -2.54 9.60 1.06
CA GLU A 97 -1.45 10.24 0.33
C GLU A 97 -1.85 10.64 -1.11
N ASP A 98 -2.48 9.73 -1.85
CA ASP A 98 -2.67 9.86 -3.29
C ASP A 98 -4.03 10.44 -3.72
N VAL A 99 -5.01 10.54 -2.82
CA VAL A 99 -6.39 10.89 -3.19
C VAL A 99 -6.85 12.19 -2.55
N GLY A 100 -6.66 12.39 -1.25
CA GLY A 100 -7.32 13.53 -0.59
C GLY A 100 -6.86 13.89 0.82
N GLY A 101 -5.63 13.54 1.19
CA GLY A 101 -4.96 14.05 2.38
C GLY A 101 -5.70 13.80 3.70
N GLU A 102 -5.61 14.79 4.59
CA GLU A 102 -6.20 14.78 5.93
C GLU A 102 -7.72 14.51 5.93
N PRO A 103 -8.54 15.09 5.02
CA PRO A 103 -9.95 14.72 4.87
C PRO A 103 -10.17 13.22 4.66
N LYS A 104 -9.42 12.59 3.75
CA LYS A 104 -9.55 11.15 3.48
C LYS A 104 -9.12 10.30 4.66
N LEU A 105 -8.12 10.75 5.41
CA LEU A 105 -7.69 10.06 6.61
C LEU A 105 -8.73 10.11 7.74
N ASN A 106 -9.45 11.22 7.87
CA ASN A 106 -10.57 11.33 8.82
C ASN A 106 -11.78 10.47 8.43
N GLU A 107 -12.04 10.31 7.14
CA GLU A 107 -13.02 9.35 6.62
C GLU A 107 -12.62 7.91 6.97
N ILE A 108 -11.35 7.54 6.73
CA ILE A 108 -10.81 6.22 7.12
C ILE A 108 -10.96 5.99 8.62
N ARG A 109 -10.65 6.99 9.46
CA ARG A 109 -10.85 6.91 10.91
C ARG A 109 -12.30 6.64 11.29
N SER A 110 -13.23 7.34 10.66
CA SER A 110 -14.66 7.23 10.95
C SER A 110 -15.23 5.87 10.53
N MET A 111 -14.77 5.32 9.40
CA MET A 111 -15.26 4.06 8.85
C MET A 111 -14.58 2.83 9.46
N PHE A 112 -13.27 2.91 9.73
CA PHE A 112 -12.44 1.76 10.04
C PHE A 112 -11.70 1.87 11.39
N GLY A 113 -11.85 2.98 12.11
CA GLY A 113 -11.34 3.16 13.47
C GLY A 113 -9.92 3.75 13.55
N ASP A 114 -9.54 4.12 14.77
CA ASP A 114 -8.31 4.85 15.05
C ASP A 114 -7.04 4.07 14.72
N ARG A 115 -7.04 2.74 14.95
CA ARG A 115 -5.88 1.90 14.66
C ARG A 115 -5.52 1.91 13.18
N VAL A 116 -6.53 1.72 12.32
CA VAL A 116 -6.36 1.75 10.86
C VAL A 116 -5.86 3.12 10.41
N ALA A 117 -6.51 4.20 10.84
CA ALA A 117 -6.10 5.56 10.47
C ALA A 117 -4.70 5.91 10.99
N GLY A 118 -4.30 5.41 12.17
CA GLY A 118 -2.96 5.57 12.71
C GLY A 118 -1.89 4.94 11.80
N VAL A 119 -2.12 3.70 11.36
CA VAL A 119 -1.20 3.00 10.46
C VAL A 119 -1.14 3.68 9.09
N VAL A 120 -2.30 4.04 8.51
CA VAL A 120 -2.35 4.76 7.21
C VAL A 120 -1.58 6.08 7.30
N ARG A 121 -1.75 6.86 8.37
CA ARG A 121 -1.03 8.13 8.56
C ARG A 121 0.48 7.96 8.49
N VAL A 122 0.99 6.93 9.15
CA VAL A 122 2.43 6.69 9.23
C VAL A 122 2.97 6.18 7.89
N ALA A 123 2.19 5.35 7.19
CA ALA A 123 2.56 4.84 5.87
C ALA A 123 2.65 5.97 4.83
N SER A 124 1.89 7.06 5.02
CA SER A 124 1.96 8.24 4.16
C SER A 124 3.21 9.08 4.44
N ASP A 125 3.92 9.49 3.38
CA ASP A 125 5.08 10.37 3.51
C ASP A 125 4.67 11.86 3.65
N SER A 126 3.52 12.23 3.11
CA SER A 126 2.88 13.53 3.19
C SER A 126 1.37 13.39 2.99
N LEU A 127 0.61 14.27 3.63
CA LEU A 127 -0.84 14.42 3.44
C LEU A 127 -1.22 15.81 2.93
N GLU A 128 -0.21 16.59 2.53
CA GLU A 128 -0.42 17.88 1.90
C GLU A 128 -0.92 17.63 0.47
N THR A 129 -2.01 18.30 0.12
CA THR A 129 -2.68 18.14 -1.19
C THR A 129 -2.47 19.35 -2.08
N ASP A 130 -2.07 20.50 -1.52
CA ASP A 130 -1.68 21.67 -2.28
C ASP A 130 -0.26 21.47 -2.84
N PRO A 131 -0.10 21.34 -4.18
CA PRO A 131 1.20 21.11 -4.79
C PRO A 131 2.24 22.19 -4.48
N GLU A 132 1.82 23.42 -4.15
CA GLU A 132 2.73 24.51 -3.77
C GLU A 132 3.28 24.36 -2.34
N LEU A 133 2.57 23.61 -1.50
CA LEU A 133 2.92 23.38 -0.10
C LEU A 133 3.57 22.01 0.14
N VAL A 134 3.45 21.07 -0.81
CA VAL A 134 4.09 19.75 -0.73
C VAL A 134 5.61 19.91 -0.61
N PRO A 135 6.24 19.41 0.47
CA PRO A 135 7.69 19.52 0.63
C PRO A 135 8.47 18.77 -0.46
N PRO A 136 9.72 19.17 -0.73
CA PRO A 136 10.57 18.48 -1.69
C PRO A 136 10.64 16.98 -1.42
N TRP A 137 10.69 16.19 -2.50
CA TRP A 137 10.67 14.71 -2.43
C TRP A 137 11.69 14.17 -1.42
N ARG A 138 12.93 14.69 -1.44
CA ARG A 138 14.00 14.22 -0.55
C ARG A 138 13.64 14.42 0.92
N THR A 139 13.14 15.60 1.29
CA THR A 139 12.70 15.93 2.66
C THR A 139 11.60 14.99 3.13
N ARG A 140 10.56 14.77 2.32
CA ARG A 140 9.47 13.82 2.65
C ARG A 140 10.00 12.42 2.92
N LYS A 141 10.93 11.94 2.09
CA LYS A 141 11.52 10.61 2.26
C LYS A 141 12.41 10.53 3.51
N GLU A 142 13.19 11.55 3.82
CA GLU A 142 14.02 11.62 5.05
C GLU A 142 13.15 11.61 6.31
N ASP A 143 12.10 12.42 6.34
CA ASP A 143 11.15 12.48 7.45
C ASP A 143 10.43 11.13 7.65
N HIS A 144 9.99 10.50 6.55
CA HIS A 144 9.37 9.18 6.61
C HIS A 144 10.35 8.13 7.14
N ILE A 145 11.60 8.10 6.68
CA ILE A 145 12.64 7.19 7.20
C ILE A 145 12.85 7.41 8.71
N ALA A 146 12.90 8.66 9.16
CA ALA A 146 13.07 8.98 10.58
C ALA A 146 11.90 8.48 11.43
N ARG A 147 10.65 8.70 10.97
CA ARG A 147 9.45 8.17 11.63
C ARG A 147 9.48 6.65 11.71
N VAL A 148 9.76 5.96 10.60
CA VAL A 148 9.80 4.50 10.55
C VAL A 148 10.89 3.94 11.47
N ARG A 149 12.06 4.59 11.53
CA ARG A 149 13.14 4.18 12.44
C ARG A 149 12.70 4.24 13.91
N ALA A 150 11.98 5.28 14.32
CA ALA A 150 11.45 5.39 15.68
C ALA A 150 10.43 4.28 15.98
N LEU A 151 9.54 3.97 15.04
CA LEU A 151 8.54 2.90 15.21
C LEU A 151 9.16 1.51 15.27
N ALA A 152 10.27 1.29 14.56
CA ALA A 152 10.99 0.04 14.52
C ALA A 152 12.01 -0.13 15.65
N ALA A 153 12.30 0.93 16.42
CA ALA A 153 13.34 0.91 17.44
C ALA A 153 13.08 -0.12 18.55
N GLN A 154 14.17 -0.66 19.10
CA GLN A 154 14.11 -1.47 20.30
C GLN A 154 13.97 -0.54 21.52
N SER A 155 12.79 -0.48 22.14
CA SER A 155 12.46 0.14 23.44
C SER A 155 13.66 0.20 24.36
N ASP A 156 13.97 1.44 24.67
CA ASP A 156 14.69 1.94 25.82
C ASP A 156 13.72 2.56 26.86
N GLY A 157 12.40 2.46 26.63
CA GLY A 157 11.36 2.84 27.59
C GLY A 157 10.68 4.18 27.35
N ASN A 158 11.02 4.93 26.27
CA ASN A 158 10.48 6.27 26.03
C ASN A 158 9.91 6.53 24.61
N GLU A 159 10.01 5.58 23.68
CA GLU A 159 9.49 5.72 22.31
C GLU A 159 8.29 4.82 22.02
N SER A 160 7.35 5.34 21.22
CA SER A 160 6.17 4.59 20.76
C SER A 160 6.58 3.61 19.66
N ARG A 161 6.73 2.33 20.00
CA ARG A 161 6.92 1.26 19.02
C ARG A 161 5.63 0.94 18.29
N ASP A 162 5.74 0.56 17.02
CA ASP A 162 4.61 0.02 16.26
C ASP A 162 5.06 -1.04 15.24
N PRO A 163 5.22 -2.30 15.67
CA PRO A 163 5.61 -3.38 14.76
C PRO A 163 4.55 -3.66 13.68
N GLY A 164 3.27 -3.37 13.95
CA GLY A 164 2.19 -3.55 12.98
C GLY A 164 2.27 -2.54 11.83
N ALA A 165 2.52 -1.26 12.13
CA ALA A 165 2.78 -0.26 11.09
C ALA A 165 4.05 -0.60 10.29
N CYS A 166 5.11 -1.06 10.96
CA CYS A 166 6.32 -1.53 10.29
C CYS A 166 6.06 -2.70 9.33
N LEU A 167 5.18 -3.64 9.70
CA LEU A 167 4.75 -4.74 8.81
C LEU A 167 4.09 -4.20 7.54
N VAL A 168 3.11 -3.31 7.68
CA VAL A 168 2.39 -2.72 6.53
C VAL A 168 3.36 -1.97 5.60
N ILE A 169 4.19 -1.09 6.15
CA ILE A 169 5.18 -0.31 5.38
C ILE A 169 6.21 -1.23 4.72
N GLY A 170 6.65 -2.28 5.43
CA GLY A 170 7.57 -3.25 4.84
C GLY A 170 6.96 -4.03 3.67
N CYS A 171 5.69 -4.40 3.75
CA CYS A 171 4.97 -5.11 2.68
C CYS A 171 4.76 -4.21 1.47
N ASP A 172 4.40 -2.94 1.69
CA ASP A 172 4.36 -1.91 0.65
C ASP A 172 5.73 -1.83 -0.05
N LYS A 173 6.79 -1.62 0.72
CA LYS A 173 8.15 -1.47 0.18
C LYS A 173 8.62 -2.72 -0.56
N LEU A 174 8.26 -3.91 -0.09
CA LEU A 174 8.56 -5.15 -0.78
C LEU A 174 7.90 -5.20 -2.16
N HIS A 175 6.59 -4.92 -2.24
CA HIS A 175 5.88 -4.96 -3.51
C HIS A 175 6.39 -3.87 -4.48
N ASN A 176 6.60 -2.65 -3.99
CA ASN A 176 7.14 -1.54 -4.77
C ASN A 176 8.56 -1.83 -5.29
N LEU A 177 9.43 -2.40 -4.45
CA LEU A 177 10.78 -2.77 -4.83
C LEU A 177 10.79 -3.91 -5.86
N THR A 178 9.96 -4.95 -5.67
CA THR A 178 9.81 -6.04 -6.67
C THR A 178 9.35 -5.52 -8.03
N ALA A 179 8.36 -4.61 -8.05
CA ALA A 179 7.92 -3.97 -9.29
C ALA A 179 9.04 -3.12 -9.94
N THR A 180 9.83 -2.42 -9.12
CA THR A 180 10.96 -1.61 -9.59
C THR A 180 12.05 -2.49 -10.20
N VAL A 181 12.43 -3.60 -9.56
CA VAL A 181 13.41 -4.57 -10.08
C VAL A 181 12.92 -5.16 -11.40
N ALA A 182 11.66 -5.57 -11.49
CA ALA A 182 11.09 -6.07 -12.74
C ALA A 182 11.13 -5.01 -13.86
N GLY A 183 10.83 -3.75 -13.54
CA GLY A 183 10.91 -2.63 -14.47
C GLY A 183 12.33 -2.34 -14.95
N VAL A 184 13.32 -2.35 -14.05
CA VAL A 184 14.74 -2.18 -14.39
C VAL A 184 15.25 -3.34 -15.25
N ASN A 185 14.83 -4.57 -14.98
CA ASN A 185 15.20 -5.72 -15.80
C ASN A 185 14.68 -5.63 -17.25
N LEU A 186 13.59 -4.90 -17.48
CA LEU A 186 13.01 -4.70 -18.80
C LEU A 186 13.57 -3.46 -19.51
N ASP A 187 13.61 -2.33 -18.81
CA ASP A 187 13.88 -1.01 -19.40
C ASP A 187 15.31 -0.49 -19.13
N GLY A 188 16.07 -1.15 -18.25
CA GLY A 188 17.36 -0.70 -17.74
C GLY A 188 17.24 0.55 -16.85
N GLU A 189 18.30 1.35 -16.79
CA GLU A 189 18.34 2.61 -16.01
C GLU A 189 17.26 3.63 -16.41
N ARG A 190 16.74 3.55 -17.65
CA ARG A 190 15.64 4.42 -18.11
C ARG A 190 14.36 4.24 -17.30
N HIS A 191 14.20 3.09 -16.63
CA HIS A 191 13.08 2.88 -15.71
C HIS A 191 12.99 3.99 -14.64
N PHE A 192 14.13 4.49 -14.18
CA PHE A 192 14.20 5.51 -13.15
C PHE A 192 13.77 6.91 -13.60
N GLU A 193 13.62 7.17 -14.90
CA GLU A 193 13.13 8.46 -15.42
C GLU A 193 11.69 8.76 -14.95
N ARG A 194 10.93 7.73 -14.55
CA ARG A 194 9.56 7.84 -14.02
C ARG A 194 9.52 8.18 -12.52
N PHE A 195 10.67 8.20 -11.84
CA PHE A 195 10.78 8.38 -10.39
C PHE A 195 11.34 9.76 -10.06
N SER A 196 10.72 10.47 -9.12
CA SER A 196 11.17 11.80 -8.68
C SER A 196 12.59 11.82 -8.11
N GLY A 197 13.06 10.69 -7.54
CA GLY A 197 14.41 10.54 -7.02
C GLY A 197 15.46 10.11 -8.04
N GLY A 198 15.07 9.82 -9.29
CA GLY A 198 15.95 9.19 -10.27
C GLY A 198 16.55 7.89 -9.77
N ALA A 199 17.64 7.43 -10.40
CA ALA A 199 18.26 6.15 -10.08
C ALA A 199 18.92 6.13 -8.71
N GLU A 200 19.79 7.11 -8.44
CA GLU A 200 20.54 7.21 -7.17
C GLU A 200 19.60 7.43 -5.98
N GLY A 201 18.66 8.38 -6.09
CA GLY A 201 17.72 8.68 -5.02
C GLY A 201 16.78 7.51 -4.73
N THR A 202 16.29 6.80 -5.76
CA THR A 202 15.41 5.64 -5.57
C THR A 202 16.14 4.51 -4.85
N ARG A 203 17.38 4.19 -5.27
CA ARG A 203 18.22 3.17 -4.62
C ARG A 203 18.55 3.55 -3.17
N TRP A 204 18.91 4.81 -2.92
CA TRP A 204 19.12 5.34 -1.57
C TRP A 204 17.87 5.14 -0.71
N TYR A 205 16.70 5.53 -1.21
CA TYR A 205 15.46 5.47 -0.44
C TYR A 205 15.12 4.03 -0.03
N TYR A 206 15.16 3.09 -0.97
CA TYR A 206 14.88 1.68 -0.63
C TYR A 206 15.89 1.11 0.36
N ARG A 207 17.18 1.42 0.22
CA ARG A 207 18.22 0.96 1.16
C ARG A 207 17.99 1.54 2.56
N SER A 208 17.80 2.85 2.67
CA SER A 208 17.58 3.51 3.96
C SER A 208 16.28 3.08 4.63
N MET A 209 15.21 2.83 3.86
CA MET A 209 13.95 2.34 4.39
C MET A 209 14.08 0.91 4.91
N TYR A 210 14.79 0.03 4.19
CA TYR A 210 15.09 -1.32 4.68
C TYR A 210 15.88 -1.28 5.98
N GLU A 211 16.93 -0.46 6.06
CA GLU A 211 17.73 -0.32 7.29
C GLU A 211 16.90 0.18 8.47
N ALA A 212 15.95 1.10 8.22
CA ALA A 212 15.03 1.60 9.24
C ALA A 212 14.04 0.52 9.71
N LEU A 213 13.48 -0.27 8.79
CA LEU A 213 12.47 -1.30 9.10
C LEU A 213 13.07 -2.56 9.72
N ARG A 214 14.28 -2.97 9.30
CA ARG A 214 14.90 -4.26 9.62
C ARG A 214 14.77 -4.70 11.08
N PRO A 215 14.93 -3.83 12.10
CA PRO A 215 14.80 -4.25 13.50
C PRO A 215 13.41 -4.78 13.90
N ALA A 216 12.34 -4.40 13.20
CA ALA A 216 10.97 -4.80 13.50
C ALA A 216 10.45 -5.96 12.64
N LEU A 217 11.10 -6.23 11.50
CA LEU A 217 10.67 -7.25 10.54
C LEU A 217 11.04 -8.66 10.98
N SER A 218 10.23 -9.64 10.55
CA SER A 218 10.59 -11.04 10.70
C SER A 218 11.82 -11.40 9.85
N PRO A 219 12.59 -12.45 10.20
CA PRO A 219 13.74 -12.88 9.40
C PRO A 219 13.38 -13.18 7.94
N ARG A 220 12.20 -13.79 7.71
CA ARG A 220 11.69 -14.08 6.36
C ARG A 220 11.51 -12.79 5.55
N MET A 221 10.79 -11.82 6.11
CA MET A 221 10.49 -10.56 5.43
C MET A 221 11.74 -9.71 5.20
N SER A 222 12.64 -9.66 6.19
CA SER A 222 13.95 -9.02 6.03
C SER A 222 14.76 -9.65 4.90
N SER A 223 14.73 -10.98 4.76
CA SER A 223 15.43 -11.68 3.68
C SER A 223 14.85 -11.34 2.31
N MET A 224 13.52 -11.32 2.16
CA MET A 224 12.85 -10.98 0.91
C MET A 224 13.21 -9.56 0.44
N LEU A 225 13.16 -8.57 1.34
CA LEU A 225 13.56 -7.19 1.02
C LEU A 225 15.04 -7.10 0.64
N SER A 226 15.92 -7.76 1.38
CA SER A 226 17.36 -7.76 1.09
C SER A 226 17.66 -8.33 -0.30
N GLN A 227 17.02 -9.43 -0.68
CA GLN A 227 17.21 -10.03 -2.02
C GLN A 227 16.80 -9.09 -3.14
N GLN A 228 15.70 -8.36 -2.97
CA GLN A 228 15.24 -7.40 -3.97
C GLN A 228 16.15 -6.16 -4.02
N LEU A 229 16.73 -5.74 -2.88
CA LEU A 229 17.71 -4.65 -2.84
C LEU A 229 19.01 -5.02 -3.55
N ASP A 230 19.47 -6.25 -3.36
CA ASP A 230 20.66 -6.77 -4.05
C ASP A 230 20.41 -6.81 -5.56
N ALA A 231 19.23 -7.27 -5.98
CA ALA A 231 18.83 -7.28 -7.39
C ALA A 231 18.73 -5.87 -8.00
N LEU A 232 18.29 -4.86 -7.26
CA LEU A 232 18.23 -3.47 -7.74
C LEU A 232 19.63 -2.82 -7.85
N SER A 233 20.62 -3.38 -7.15
CA SER A 233 22.00 -2.89 -7.10
C SER A 233 22.94 -3.59 -8.10
N ALA A 234 22.48 -4.67 -8.74
CA ALA A 234 23.19 -5.43 -9.76
C ALA A 234 23.12 -4.74 -11.14
#